data_AF-A0A7J8QGW4-F1
#
_entry.id   AF-A0A7J8QGW4-F1
#
_cell.length_a   1.000
_cell.length_b   1.000
_cell.length_c   1.000
_cell.angle_alpha   90.00
_cell.angle_beta   90.00
_cell.angle_gamma   90.00
#
_symmetry.space_group_name_H-M   'P 1'
#
loop_
_entity.id
_entity.type
_entity.pdbx_description
1 polymer ?
#
loop_
_entity_poly.entity_id
_entity_poly.type
_entity_poly.pdbx_seq_one_letter_code
_entity_poly.pdbx_strand_id
1 'polypeptide(L)'
;WNRLENLLVQGSKDRDFSAKDALQPVLKLLLGPDGEELRTLVIKEAVRVTEAFTLCTFVDTYNSVPSFMRSLIFNGNGALAMSSAELQSMMELRDQVFRIWGLLRSSENFDPALLQPILQILQQPEARSLGGRVVGGITQRLAARLLQQVLRMPMAPTSSLSALDTR
;
A
#
# COMPACT_ATOMS: atom_id res chain seq x y z
N TRP A 1 0.08 11.21 8.08
CA TRP A 1 1.43 10.75 8.44
C TRP A 1 2.38 11.86 8.86
N ASN A 2 2.76 12.83 7.99
CA ASN A 2 3.64 13.96 8.38
C ASN A 2 3.28 14.63 9.72
N ARG A 3 1.99 14.95 9.93
CA ARG A 3 1.53 15.55 11.18
C ARG A 3 1.74 14.62 12.39
N LEU A 4 1.47 13.32 12.24
CA LEU A 4 1.68 12.34 13.30
C LEU A 4 3.17 12.21 13.64
N GLU A 5 4.02 12.08 12.62
CA GLU A 5 5.48 12.04 12.80
C GLU A 5 5.96 13.29 13.55
N ASN A 6 5.56 14.48 13.11
CA ASN A 6 5.94 15.74 13.77
C ASN A 6 5.49 15.80 15.23
N LEU A 7 4.26 15.35 15.52
CA LEU A 7 3.74 15.30 16.90
C LEU A 7 4.53 14.31 17.76
N LEU A 8 4.89 13.15 17.22
CA LEU A 8 5.69 12.16 17.95
C LEU A 8 7.14 12.62 18.15
N VAL A 9 7.73 13.30 17.16
CA VAL A 9 9.08 13.90 17.27
C VAL A 9 9.10 15.05 18.26
N GLN A 10 8.01 15.82 18.36
CA GLN A 10 7.89 16.88 19.37
C GLN A 10 7.64 16.28 20.75
N GLY A 11 6.73 15.32 20.86
CA GLY A 11 6.44 14.61 22.10
C GLY A 11 7.68 13.92 22.66
N SER A 12 8.47 13.23 21.84
CA SER A 12 9.67 12.52 22.30
C SER A 12 10.77 13.40 22.89
N LYS A 13 10.69 14.73 22.73
CA LYS A 13 11.61 15.68 23.38
C LYS A 13 11.21 15.98 24.83
N ASP A 14 9.97 15.70 25.19
CA ASP A 14 9.45 15.82 26.55
C ASP A 14 9.74 14.53 27.31
N ARG A 15 10.28 14.66 28.53
CA ARG A 15 10.62 13.51 29.37
C ARG A 15 9.39 12.76 29.87
N ASP A 16 8.27 13.46 29.98
CA ASP A 16 7.03 12.88 30.49
C ASP A 16 6.14 12.33 29.35
N PHE A 17 6.65 12.28 28.12
CA PHE A 17 5.88 11.83 26.97
C PHE A 17 5.72 10.31 26.91
N SER A 18 4.46 9.89 26.91
CA SER A 18 4.02 8.51 26.73
C SER A 18 3.15 8.40 25.48
N ALA A 19 3.65 7.68 24.46
CA ALA A 19 2.91 7.38 23.24
C ALA A 19 1.66 6.56 23.54
N LYS A 20 1.69 5.72 24.58
CA LYS A 20 0.52 5.01 25.09
C LYS A 20 -0.60 5.99 25.45
N ASP A 21 -0.29 7.01 26.25
CA ASP A 21 -1.29 7.96 26.74
C ASP A 21 -1.76 8.89 25.62
N ALA A 22 -0.87 9.23 24.68
CA ALA A 22 -1.24 10.00 23.49
C ALA A 22 -2.17 9.23 22.53
N LEU A 23 -2.01 7.91 22.41
CA LEU A 23 -2.81 7.08 21.51
C LEU A 23 -4.15 6.66 22.11
N GLN A 24 -4.27 6.57 23.44
CA GLN A 24 -5.50 6.12 24.10
C GLN A 24 -6.77 6.89 23.68
N PRO A 25 -6.80 8.24 23.65
CA PRO A 25 -7.97 8.99 23.20
C PRO A 25 -8.37 8.66 21.75
N VAL A 26 -7.38 8.47 20.88
CA VAL A 26 -7.60 8.12 19.48
C VAL A 26 -8.18 6.72 19.34
N LEU A 27 -7.65 5.75 20.08
CA LEU A 27 -8.20 4.39 20.12
C LEU A 27 -9.62 4.37 20.69
N LYS A 28 -9.88 5.15 21.75
CA LYS A 28 -11.22 5.26 22.33
C LYS A 28 -12.22 5.84 21.33
N LEU A 29 -11.82 6.85 20.56
CA LEU A 29 -12.65 7.42 19.49
C LEU A 29 -12.87 6.41 18.36
N LEU A 30 -11.80 5.72 17.93
CA LEU A 30 -11.86 4.71 16.87
C LEU A 30 -12.78 3.54 17.21
N LEU A 31 -12.79 3.11 18.47
CA LEU A 31 -13.61 2.00 18.97
C LEU A 31 -14.99 2.43 19.47
N GLY A 32 -15.21 3.74 19.57
CA GLY A 32 -16.48 4.30 20.02
C GLY A 32 -17.62 4.06 19.01
N PRO A 33 -18.87 4.28 19.45
CA PRO A 33 -20.05 4.17 18.60
C PRO A 33 -19.97 5.11 17.38
N ASP A 34 -19.42 6.31 17.56
CA ASP A 34 -19.27 7.31 16.49
C ASP A 34 -18.01 7.10 15.62
N GLY A 35 -17.27 6.01 15.85
CA GLY A 35 -16.00 5.72 15.20
C GLY A 35 -16.10 5.07 13.81
N GLU A 36 -17.31 4.81 13.29
CA GLU A 36 -17.50 4.07 12.01
C GLU A 36 -16.74 4.70 10.83
N GLU A 37 -16.85 6.02 10.66
CA GLU A 37 -16.16 6.73 9.58
C GLU A 37 -14.63 6.66 9.76
N LEU A 38 -14.16 6.80 11.00
CA LEU A 38 -12.73 6.67 11.34
C LEU A 38 -12.21 5.25 11.09
N ARG A 39 -12.98 4.21 11.44
CA ARG A 39 -12.65 2.81 11.14
C ARG A 39 -12.49 2.61 9.63
N THR A 40 -13.42 3.14 8.85
CA THR A 40 -13.33 3.10 7.39
C THR A 40 -12.05 3.78 6.88
N LEU A 41 -11.71 4.97 7.36
CA LEU A 41 -10.48 5.67 6.98
C LEU A 41 -9.21 4.90 7.38
N VAL A 42 -9.19 4.32 8.58
CA VAL A 42 -8.08 3.50 9.07
C VAL A 42 -7.89 2.26 8.22
N ILE A 43 -8.98 1.58 7.83
CA ILE A 43 -8.93 0.42 6.91
C ILE A 43 -8.30 0.83 5.59
N LYS A 44 -8.76 1.94 4.98
CA LYS A 44 -8.20 2.44 3.71
C LYS A 44 -6.71 2.72 3.81
N GLU A 45 -6.29 3.38 4.88
CA GLU A 45 -4.89 3.74 5.07
C GLU A 45 -4.02 2.50 5.37
N ALA A 46 -4.54 1.53 6.13
CA ALA A 46 -3.84 0.27 6.38
C ALA A 46 -3.62 -0.54 5.10
N VAL A 47 -4.60 -0.56 4.19
CA VAL A 47 -4.45 -1.17 2.86
C VAL A 47 -3.35 -0.45 2.08
N ARG A 48 -3.38 0.89 2.02
CA ARG A 48 -2.36 1.69 1.33
C ARG A 48 -0.96 1.46 1.88
N VAL A 49 -0.79 1.39 3.19
CA VAL A 49 0.49 1.08 3.84
C VAL A 49 0.93 -0.35 3.51
N THR A 50 0.02 -1.33 3.55
CA THR A 50 0.34 -2.72 3.19
C THR A 50 0.78 -2.85 1.73
N GLU A 51 0.11 -2.15 0.81
CA GLU A 51 0.51 -2.06 -0.61
C GLU A 51 1.92 -1.45 -0.74
N ALA A 52 2.21 -0.36 -0.03
CA ALA A 52 3.54 0.29 -0.01
C ALA A 52 4.65 -0.66 0.44
N PHE A 53 4.44 -1.36 1.54
CA PHE A 53 5.41 -2.34 2.05
C PHE A 53 5.62 -3.49 1.06
N THR A 54 4.53 -4.05 0.54
CA THR A 54 4.58 -5.20 -0.37
C THR A 54 5.32 -4.84 -1.65
N LEU A 55 4.90 -3.76 -2.34
CA LEU A 55 5.50 -3.37 -3.61
C LEU A 55 6.95 -2.91 -3.46
N CYS A 56 7.27 -2.11 -2.44
CA CYS A 56 8.66 -1.68 -2.25
C CYS A 56 9.56 -2.88 -1.91
N THR A 57 9.09 -3.85 -1.12
CA THR A 57 9.84 -5.09 -0.85
C THR A 57 10.08 -5.89 -2.13
N PHE A 58 9.08 -5.99 -3.02
CA PHE A 58 9.25 -6.63 -4.33
C PHE A 58 10.29 -5.91 -5.19
N VAL A 59 10.25 -4.57 -5.23
CA VAL A 59 11.21 -3.75 -5.97
C VAL A 59 12.62 -3.90 -5.42
N ASP A 60 12.80 -3.84 -4.09
CA ASP A 60 14.10 -4.01 -3.43
C ASP A 60 14.67 -5.42 -3.69
N THR A 61 13.81 -6.44 -3.61
CA THR A 61 14.19 -7.84 -3.92
C THR A 61 14.61 -7.96 -5.39
N TYR A 62 13.84 -7.40 -6.32
CA TYR A 62 14.20 -7.41 -7.73
C TYR A 62 15.54 -6.72 -8.02
N ASN A 63 15.78 -5.57 -7.38
CA ASN A 63 17.01 -4.80 -7.56
C ASN A 63 18.23 -5.49 -6.94
N SER A 64 18.06 -6.24 -5.84
CA SER A 64 19.14 -6.98 -5.16
C SER A 64 19.49 -8.32 -5.80
N VAL A 65 18.62 -8.88 -6.65
CA VAL A 65 18.89 -10.13 -7.38
C VAL A 65 19.84 -9.89 -8.56
N PRO A 66 20.88 -10.74 -8.75
CA PRO A 66 21.77 -10.70 -9.92
C PRO A 66 21.02 -10.74 -11.27
N SER A 67 21.55 -10.02 -12.27
CA SER A 67 20.91 -9.83 -13.58
C SER A 67 20.48 -11.13 -14.28
N PHE A 68 21.26 -12.22 -14.13
CA PHE A 68 20.94 -13.52 -14.73
C PHE A 68 19.74 -14.24 -14.07
N MET A 69 19.40 -13.90 -12.83
CA MET A 69 18.22 -14.44 -12.13
C MET A 69 16.99 -13.56 -12.30
N ARG A 70 17.15 -12.28 -12.67
CA ARG A 70 16.02 -11.35 -12.85
C ARG A 70 15.02 -11.83 -13.92
N SER A 71 15.49 -12.49 -14.98
CA SER A 71 14.63 -13.01 -16.05
C SER A 71 13.73 -14.18 -15.61
N LEU A 72 14.07 -14.86 -14.52
CA LEU A 72 13.29 -15.98 -13.99
C LEU A 72 12.11 -15.52 -13.11
N ILE A 73 12.23 -14.33 -12.50
CA ILE A 73 11.22 -13.78 -11.58
C ILE A 73 10.18 -12.95 -12.35
N PHE A 74 10.60 -12.28 -13.44
CA PHE A 74 9.72 -11.43 -14.26
C PHE A 74 10.02 -11.63 -15.74
N ASN A 75 9.18 -12.39 -16.43
CA ASN A 75 9.17 -12.40 -17.89
C ASN A 75 8.45 -11.13 -18.38
N GLY A 76 9.23 -10.09 -18.73
CA GLY A 76 8.85 -9.00 -19.62
C GLY A 76 7.58 -8.18 -19.33
N ASN A 77 7.77 -6.96 -18.80
CA ASN A 77 6.92 -5.77 -19.05
C ASN A 77 5.46 -5.71 -18.54
N GLY A 78 5.01 -6.60 -17.66
CA GLY A 78 3.58 -6.66 -17.29
C GLY A 78 3.18 -6.10 -15.92
N ALA A 79 3.81 -6.56 -14.84
CA ALA A 79 3.12 -6.58 -13.54
C ALA A 79 3.42 -5.39 -12.59
N LEU A 80 4.40 -4.52 -12.89
CA LEU A 80 4.75 -3.36 -12.05
C LEU A 80 4.95 -2.06 -12.84
N ALA A 81 4.23 -1.84 -13.95
CA ALA A 81 4.32 -0.58 -14.70
C ALA A 81 3.62 0.58 -13.95
N MET A 82 4.21 0.99 -12.84
CA MET A 82 3.90 2.15 -12.01
C MET A 82 4.78 3.32 -12.45
N SER A 83 4.30 4.56 -12.33
CA SER A 83 5.16 5.71 -12.66
C SER A 83 6.28 5.85 -11.61
N SER A 84 7.43 6.40 -12.01
CA SER A 84 8.53 6.64 -11.06
C SER A 84 8.10 7.49 -9.87
N ALA A 85 7.21 8.48 -10.08
CA ALA A 85 6.71 9.35 -9.03
C ALA A 85 5.81 8.60 -8.03
N GLU A 86 5.03 7.64 -8.50
CA GLU A 86 4.18 6.83 -7.65
C GLU A 86 4.99 5.84 -6.82
N LEU A 87 5.99 5.21 -7.42
CA LEU A 87 6.91 4.33 -6.70
C LEU A 87 7.62 5.10 -5.60
N GLN A 88 8.14 6.29 -5.93
CA GLN A 88 8.76 7.19 -4.97
C GLN A 88 7.82 7.54 -3.81
N SER A 89 6.55 7.85 -4.10
CA SER A 89 5.55 8.16 -3.06
C SER A 89 5.26 6.97 -2.13
N MET A 90 5.32 5.73 -2.65
CA MET A 90 5.14 4.52 -1.83
C MET A 90 6.36 4.23 -0.96
N MET A 91 7.56 4.45 -1.50
CA MET A 91 8.80 4.34 -0.74
C MET A 91 8.80 5.36 0.41
N GLU A 92 8.44 6.61 0.14
CA GLU A 92 8.29 7.64 1.16
C GLU A 92 7.27 7.30 2.23
N LEU A 93 6.10 6.77 1.82
CA LEU A 93 5.08 6.30 2.77
C LEU A 93 5.61 5.18 3.66
N ARG A 94 6.25 4.16 3.07
CA ARG A 94 6.84 3.03 3.80
C ARG A 94 7.86 3.54 4.81
N ASP A 95 8.79 4.36 4.37
CA ASP A 95 9.88 4.88 5.20
C ASP A 95 9.33 5.76 6.33
N GLN A 96 8.29 6.56 6.05
CA GLN A 96 7.61 7.36 7.06
C GLN A 96 6.90 6.50 8.11
N VAL A 97 6.19 5.44 7.69
CA VAL A 97 5.57 4.51 8.63
C VAL A 97 6.62 3.82 9.51
N PHE A 98 7.77 3.43 8.94
CA PHE A 98 8.89 2.89 9.72
C PHE A 98 9.43 3.87 10.76
N ARG A 99 9.62 5.15 10.40
CA ARG A 99 10.07 6.18 11.35
C ARG A 99 9.07 6.37 12.49
N ILE A 100 7.79 6.45 12.18
CA ILE A 100 6.72 6.56 13.18
C ILE A 100 6.71 5.34 14.10
N TRP A 101 6.84 4.14 13.54
CA TRP A 101 6.93 2.92 14.32
C TRP A 101 8.14 2.90 15.26
N GLY A 102 9.30 3.39 14.78
CA GLY A 102 10.48 3.60 15.61
C GLY A 102 10.23 4.55 16.78
N LEU A 103 9.59 5.70 16.52
CA LEU A 103 9.25 6.69 17.54
C LEU A 103 8.28 6.13 18.60
N LEU A 104 7.24 5.42 18.16
CA LEU A 104 6.29 4.77 19.06
C LEU A 104 7.00 3.76 19.96
N ARG A 105 7.82 2.87 19.39
CA ARG A 105 8.55 1.85 20.14
C ARG A 105 9.60 2.43 21.10
N SER A 106 10.19 3.58 20.77
CA SER A 106 11.15 4.26 21.64
C SER A 106 10.49 5.04 22.80
N SER A 107 9.16 5.19 22.78
CA SER A 107 8.45 5.90 23.83
C SER A 107 8.37 5.05 25.11
N GLU A 108 8.41 5.73 26.26
CA GLU A 108 8.29 5.10 27.55
C GLU A 108 7.02 4.24 27.66
N ASN A 109 7.19 3.03 28.17
CA ASN A 109 6.13 2.07 28.47
C ASN A 109 5.21 1.74 27.28
N PHE A 110 5.71 1.89 26.04
CA PHE A 110 4.97 1.50 24.85
C PHE A 110 4.87 -0.03 24.73
N ASP A 111 3.64 -0.53 24.74
CA ASP A 111 3.32 -1.93 24.47
C ASP A 111 2.66 -2.04 23.08
N PRO A 112 3.26 -2.79 22.12
CA PRO A 112 2.65 -3.05 20.81
C PRO A 112 1.23 -3.63 20.89
N ALA A 113 0.88 -4.35 21.96
CA ALA A 113 -0.47 -4.89 22.17
C ALA A 113 -1.55 -3.79 22.26
N LEU A 114 -1.17 -2.54 22.52
CA LEU A 114 -2.08 -1.39 22.46
C LEU A 114 -2.70 -1.19 21.07
N LEU A 115 -2.05 -1.67 20.01
CA LEU A 115 -2.57 -1.60 18.64
C LEU A 115 -3.46 -2.79 18.26
N GLN A 116 -3.63 -3.77 19.15
CA GLN A 116 -4.47 -4.94 18.91
C GLN A 116 -5.90 -4.61 18.44
N PRO A 117 -6.59 -3.58 18.96
CA PRO A 117 -7.93 -3.23 18.47
C PRO A 117 -7.94 -2.80 17.00
N ILE A 118 -6.87 -2.16 16.52
CA ILE A 118 -6.72 -1.81 15.10
C ILE A 118 -6.61 -3.09 14.27
N LEU A 119 -5.83 -4.07 14.72
CA LEU A 119 -5.70 -5.35 14.02
C LEU A 119 -7.03 -6.09 13.94
N GLN A 120 -7.84 -6.05 15.00
CA GLN A 120 -9.19 -6.64 14.99
C GLN A 120 -10.09 -5.98 13.95
N ILE A 121 -10.08 -4.64 13.85
CA ILE A 121 -10.82 -3.90 12.82
C ILE A 121 -10.39 -4.37 11.42
N LEU A 122 -9.09 -4.52 11.17
CA LEU A 122 -8.59 -4.97 9.86
C LEU A 122 -8.96 -6.42 9.51
N GLN A 123 -9.26 -7.25 10.50
CA GLN A 123 -9.69 -8.64 10.30
C GLN A 123 -11.19 -8.77 10.00
N GLN A 124 -11.97 -7.71 10.23
CA GLN A 124 -13.42 -7.74 10.00
C GLN A 124 -13.74 -7.96 8.51
N PRO A 125 -14.83 -8.69 8.20
CA PRO A 125 -15.25 -8.91 6.82
C PRO A 125 -15.57 -7.60 6.08
N GLU A 126 -16.00 -6.57 6.80
CA GLU A 126 -16.16 -5.20 6.31
C GLU A 126 -14.81 -4.64 5.86
N ALA A 127 -13.74 -4.81 6.64
CA ALA A 127 -12.40 -4.42 6.24
C ALA A 127 -11.86 -5.23 5.05
N ARG A 128 -12.23 -6.51 4.92
CA ARG A 128 -11.89 -7.34 3.74
C ARG A 128 -12.65 -6.90 2.48
N SER A 129 -13.94 -6.61 2.61
CA SER A 129 -14.77 -6.16 1.50
C SER A 129 -14.45 -4.72 1.10
N LEU A 130 -14.15 -3.85 2.06
CA LEU A 130 -13.60 -2.51 1.83
C LEU A 130 -12.17 -2.58 1.32
N GLY A 131 -11.33 -3.53 1.73
CA GLY A 131 -10.02 -3.74 1.10
C GLY A 131 -10.14 -4.20 -0.36
N GLY A 132 -11.19 -4.96 -0.70
CA GLY A 132 -11.51 -5.34 -2.07
C GLY A 132 -12.16 -4.23 -2.91
N ARG A 133 -12.87 -3.28 -2.28
CA ARG A 133 -13.59 -2.17 -2.95
C ARG A 133 -12.84 -0.84 -2.93
N VAL A 134 -12.04 -0.59 -1.89
CA VAL A 134 -11.05 0.48 -1.78
C VAL A 134 -9.82 -0.04 -2.48
N VAL A 135 -9.99 -0.04 -3.78
CA VAL A 135 -8.95 -0.20 -4.73
C VAL A 135 -8.08 1.06 -4.59
N GLY A 136 -6.95 0.94 -3.87
CA GLY A 136 -5.88 1.91 -4.02
C GLY A 136 -5.61 2.09 -5.51
N GLY A 137 -5.36 3.31 -5.99
CA GLY A 137 -5.29 3.59 -7.43
C GLY A 137 -4.33 2.65 -8.21
N ILE A 138 -3.45 1.95 -7.51
CA ILE A 138 -2.57 0.90 -8.02
C ILE A 138 -3.32 -0.41 -8.29
N THR A 139 -4.02 -0.98 -7.31
CA THR A 139 -4.90 -2.15 -7.49
C THR A 139 -5.93 -1.88 -8.60
N GLN A 140 -6.34 -0.61 -8.79
CA GLN A 140 -7.31 -0.23 -9.83
C GLN A 140 -6.71 -0.34 -11.21
N ARG A 141 -5.46 0.08 -11.34
CA ARG A 141 -4.71 -0.01 -12.59
C ARG A 141 -4.23 -1.42 -12.86
N LEU A 142 -3.88 -2.20 -11.85
CA LEU A 142 -3.58 -3.62 -12.01
C LEU A 142 -4.82 -4.37 -12.49
N ALA A 143 -5.97 -4.19 -11.83
CA ALA A 143 -7.24 -4.76 -12.28
C ALA A 143 -7.62 -4.28 -13.68
N ALA A 144 -7.54 -2.98 -13.95
CA ALA A 144 -7.81 -2.41 -15.28
C ALA A 144 -6.88 -2.99 -16.36
N ARG A 145 -5.61 -3.26 -16.04
CA ARG A 145 -4.66 -3.85 -16.97
C ARG A 145 -4.85 -5.35 -17.16
N LEU A 146 -5.19 -6.10 -16.12
CA LEU A 146 -5.59 -7.49 -16.27
C LEU A 146 -6.82 -7.58 -17.16
N LEU A 147 -7.80 -6.68 -16.97
CA LEU A 147 -8.94 -6.54 -17.88
C LEU A 147 -8.50 -6.16 -19.29
N GLN A 148 -7.57 -5.21 -19.47
CA GLN A 148 -7.03 -4.89 -20.80
C GLN A 148 -6.23 -6.05 -21.42
N GLN A 149 -5.52 -6.86 -20.64
CA GLN A 149 -4.76 -8.02 -21.13
C GLN A 149 -5.70 -9.16 -21.54
N VAL A 150 -6.76 -9.40 -20.77
CA VAL A 150 -7.80 -10.39 -21.11
C VAL A 150 -8.63 -9.95 -22.32
N LEU A 151 -8.93 -8.65 -22.43
CA LEU A 151 -9.73 -8.10 -23.54
C LEU A 151 -8.90 -7.83 -24.81
N ARG A 152 -7.58 -7.64 -24.72
CA ARG A 152 -6.69 -7.57 -25.89
C ARG A 152 -6.33 -8.99 -26.36
N MET A 153 -7.32 -9.74 -26.83
CA MET A 153 -7.07 -10.77 -27.82
C MET A 153 -6.78 -10.08 -29.18
N PRO A 154 -5.88 -10.60 -30.02
CA PRO A 154 -5.46 -9.91 -31.23
C PRO A 154 -6.65 -9.81 -32.19
N MET A 155 -7.05 -8.58 -32.54
CA MET A 155 -7.66 -8.37 -33.84
C MET A 155 -6.54 -8.59 -34.86
N ALA A 156 -6.61 -9.73 -35.55
CA ALA A 156 -5.65 -10.08 -36.58
C ALA A 156 -5.51 -8.91 -37.58
N PRO A 157 -4.28 -8.48 -37.93
CA PRO A 157 -4.12 -7.59 -39.06
C PRO A 157 -4.52 -8.39 -40.30
N THR A 158 -5.63 -8.01 -40.92
CA THR A 158 -5.99 -8.47 -42.27
C THR A 158 -4.83 -8.05 -43.18
N SER A 159 -3.92 -8.99 -43.40
CA SER A 159 -2.79 -8.80 -44.28
C SER A 159 -3.34 -8.63 -45.68
N SER A 160 -2.95 -7.54 -46.31
CA SER A 160 -3.19 -7.17 -47.70
C SER A 160 -3.05 -8.37 -48.64
N LEU A 161 -4.10 -8.67 -49.41
CA LEU A 161 -3.99 -9.51 -50.60
C LEU A 161 -3.82 -8.60 -51.83
N SER A 162 -2.57 -8.36 -52.21
CA SER A 162 -2.24 -7.94 -53.57
C SER A 162 -2.20 -9.17 -54.46
N ALA A 163 -3.07 -9.22 -55.47
CA ALA A 163 -2.96 -10.06 -56.67
C ALA A 163 -3.78 -9.34 -57.76
N LEU A 164 -3.18 -8.47 -58.58
CA LEU A 164 -2.56 -8.77 -59.88
C LEU A 164 -3.44 -9.65 -60.81
N ASP A 165 -3.90 -9.00 -61.88
CA ASP A 165 -4.16 -9.51 -63.25
C ASP A 165 -5.37 -10.43 -63.50
N THR A 166 -6.31 -10.05 -64.38
CA THR A 166 -6.35 -10.44 -65.82
C THR A 166 -7.73 -10.17 -66.47
N ARG A 167 -7.70 -9.61 -67.68
CA ARG A 167 -8.72 -9.43 -68.74
C ARG A 167 -9.58 -8.16 -68.76
#